data_AF-A0A7L5DR34-F1
#
_entry.id   AF-A0A7L5DR34-F1
#
_cell.length_a   1.000
_cell.length_b   1.000
_cell.length_c   1.000
_cell.angle_alpha   90.00
_cell.angle_beta   90.00
_cell.angle_gamma   90.00
#
_symmetry.space_group_name_H-M   'P 1'
#
loop_
_entity.id
_entity.type
_entity.pdbx_description
1 polymer ?
#
loop_
_entity_poly.entity_id
_entity_poly.type
_entity_poly.pdbx_seq_one_letter_code
_entity_poly.pdbx_strand_id
1 'polypeptide(L)'
;MNVKETRGEILDQLNRLLTISHDAEEGYQEAAKNAKGSELQSLFTKQAQQRGEFGTELDREIRALGGEPDGGTSVAADLHRAWINLKSVFSSNDDKATVEECQRGDKEALDTYNNVLQETDLAASTRELLLRQKQAIDTAHSSMARLAMTV
;
A
#
# COMPACT_ATOMS: atom_id res chain seq x y z
N MET A 1 -29.46 -4.12 6.48
CA MET A 1 -28.46 -4.01 5.39
C MET A 1 -28.82 -5.01 4.31
N ASN A 2 -28.82 -4.58 3.05
CA ASN A 2 -29.14 -5.45 1.91
C ASN A 2 -27.85 -6.05 1.32
N VAL A 3 -27.86 -7.30 0.83
CA VAL A 3 -26.66 -7.99 0.30
C VAL A 3 -25.95 -7.20 -0.81
N LYS A 4 -26.71 -6.43 -1.61
CA LYS A 4 -26.13 -5.55 -2.64
C LYS A 4 -25.38 -4.35 -2.08
N GLU A 5 -25.79 -3.85 -0.93
CA GLU A 5 -25.23 -2.69 -0.22
C GLU A 5 -23.86 -3.09 0.36
N THR A 6 -23.81 -4.22 1.08
CA THR A 6 -22.56 -4.79 1.65
C THR A 6 -21.51 -5.11 0.59
N ARG A 7 -21.91 -5.64 -0.57
CA ARG A 7 -20.97 -5.91 -1.67
C ARG A 7 -20.34 -4.62 -2.22
N GLY A 8 -21.14 -3.54 -2.34
CA GLY A 8 -20.62 -2.24 -2.77
C GLY A 8 -19.55 -1.71 -1.82
N GLU A 9 -19.82 -1.78 -0.52
CA GLU A 9 -18.88 -1.36 0.52
C GLU A 9 -17.57 -2.17 0.48
N ILE A 10 -17.64 -3.49 0.29
CA ILE A 10 -16.45 -4.34 0.13
C ILE A 10 -15.65 -3.92 -1.11
N LEU A 11 -16.31 -3.65 -2.23
CA LEU A 11 -15.64 -3.21 -3.46
C LEU A 11 -14.97 -1.84 -3.27
N ASP A 12 -15.61 -0.91 -2.58
CA ASP A 12 -15.04 0.40 -2.26
C ASP A 12 -13.80 0.27 -1.35
N GLN A 13 -13.87 -0.62 -0.36
CA GLN A 13 -12.76 -0.93 0.53
C GLN A 13 -11.57 -1.58 -0.21
N LEU A 14 -11.84 -2.52 -1.11
CA LEU A 14 -10.79 -3.13 -1.93
C LEU A 14 -10.16 -2.12 -2.89
N ASN A 15 -10.96 -1.23 -3.49
CA ASN A 15 -10.45 -0.12 -4.31
C ASN A 15 -9.59 0.85 -3.49
N ARG A 16 -9.92 1.08 -2.22
CA ARG A 16 -9.07 1.85 -1.32
C ARG A 16 -7.72 1.17 -1.06
N LEU A 17 -7.71 -0.14 -0.86
CA LEU A 17 -6.46 -0.92 -0.71
C LEU A 17 -5.63 -0.92 -2.00
N LEU A 18 -6.28 -1.00 -3.17
CA LEU A 18 -5.64 -0.89 -4.48
C LEU A 18 -4.92 0.46 -4.63
N THR A 19 -5.61 1.54 -4.26
CA THR A 19 -5.06 2.91 -4.28
C THR A 19 -3.81 3.01 -3.40
N ILE A 20 -3.92 2.59 -2.13
CA ILE A 20 -2.80 2.61 -1.19
C ILE A 20 -1.62 1.77 -1.69
N SER A 21 -1.89 0.66 -2.39
CA SER A 21 -0.84 -0.19 -2.95
C SER A 21 -0.08 0.51 -4.08
N HIS A 22 -0.77 1.22 -4.97
CA HIS A 22 -0.12 2.03 -6.01
C HIS A 22 0.63 3.24 -5.42
N ASP A 23 0.05 3.95 -4.46
CA ASP A 23 0.73 5.05 -3.76
C ASP A 23 2.02 4.57 -3.09
N ALA A 24 1.97 3.42 -2.42
CA ALA A 24 3.13 2.83 -1.77
C ALA A 24 4.18 2.38 -2.81
N GLU A 25 3.77 1.79 -3.94
CA GLU A 25 4.69 1.45 -5.03
C GLU A 25 5.47 2.68 -5.50
N GLU A 26 4.77 3.76 -5.86
CA GLU A 26 5.41 5.00 -6.32
C GLU A 26 6.30 5.62 -5.23
N GLY A 27 5.81 5.67 -3.98
CA GLY A 27 6.57 6.17 -2.84
C GLY A 27 7.87 5.41 -2.61
N TYR A 28 7.84 4.08 -2.68
CA TYR A 28 9.05 3.25 -2.56
C TYR A 28 9.99 3.38 -3.77
N GLN A 29 9.46 3.54 -4.98
CA GLN A 29 10.30 3.82 -6.16
C GLN A 29 11.06 5.14 -5.98
N GLU A 30 10.42 6.16 -5.42
CA GLU A 30 11.06 7.45 -5.18
C GLU A 30 12.06 7.40 -4.02
N ALA A 31 11.72 6.69 -2.94
CA ALA A 31 12.65 6.41 -1.85
C ALA A 31 13.91 5.68 -2.38
N ALA A 32 13.76 4.70 -3.27
CA ALA A 32 14.87 3.97 -3.87
C ALA A 32 15.79 4.86 -4.73
N LYS A 33 15.24 5.89 -5.39
CA LYS A 33 16.03 6.83 -6.21
C LYS A 33 16.84 7.81 -5.35
N ASN A 34 16.31 8.18 -4.18
CA ASN A 34 16.93 9.17 -3.29
C ASN A 34 17.79 8.56 -2.19
N ALA A 35 17.69 7.25 -1.94
CA ALA A 35 18.49 6.54 -0.96
C ALA A 35 19.99 6.58 -1.32
N LYS A 36 20.84 6.91 -0.34
CA LYS A 36 22.31 6.94 -0.54
C LYS A 36 22.97 5.58 -0.37
N GLY A 37 22.43 4.74 0.50
CA GLY A 37 22.94 3.39 0.77
C GLY A 37 22.42 2.35 -0.23
N SER A 38 23.30 1.53 -0.78
CA SER A 38 22.93 0.43 -1.71
C SER A 38 21.97 -0.59 -1.08
N GLU A 39 22.07 -0.80 0.24
CA GLU A 39 21.17 -1.68 0.99
C GLU A 39 19.75 -1.09 1.09
N LEU A 40 19.62 0.20 1.43
CA LEU A 40 18.33 0.90 1.46
C LEU A 40 17.69 0.98 0.08
N GLN A 41 18.47 1.30 -0.95
CA GLN A 41 18.00 1.30 -2.32
C GLN A 41 17.46 -0.07 -2.74
N SER A 42 18.16 -1.16 -2.39
CA SER A 42 17.73 -2.53 -2.67
C SER A 42 16.45 -2.88 -1.91
N LEU A 43 16.35 -2.49 -0.65
CA LEU A 43 15.17 -2.69 0.19
C LEU A 43 13.95 -1.98 -0.41
N PHE A 44 14.06 -0.68 -0.70
CA PHE A 44 12.97 0.11 -1.25
C PHE A 44 12.53 -0.39 -2.64
N THR A 45 13.48 -0.77 -3.50
CA THR A 45 13.16 -1.37 -4.80
C THR A 45 12.34 -2.66 -4.63
N LYS A 46 12.72 -3.52 -3.68
CA LYS A 46 11.97 -4.74 -3.37
C LYS A 46 10.56 -4.43 -2.86
N GLN A 47 10.41 -3.41 -2.01
CA GLN A 47 9.10 -3.00 -1.50
C GLN A 47 8.22 -2.44 -2.62
N ALA A 48 8.77 -1.59 -3.50
CA ALA A 48 8.04 -1.07 -4.66
C ALA A 48 7.45 -2.20 -5.52
N GLN A 49 8.28 -3.17 -5.89
CA GLN A 49 7.82 -4.32 -6.67
C GLN A 49 6.70 -5.11 -5.96
N GLN A 50 6.86 -5.37 -4.67
CA GLN A 50 5.85 -6.08 -3.89
C GLN A 50 4.52 -5.32 -3.83
N ARG A 51 4.54 -3.99 -3.70
CA ARG A 51 3.33 -3.17 -3.67
C ARG A 51 2.60 -3.16 -5.02
N GLY A 52 3.33 -3.15 -6.13
CA GLY A 52 2.74 -3.31 -7.48
C GLY A 52 2.13 -4.70 -7.71
N GLU A 53 2.76 -5.75 -7.18
CA GLU A 53 2.19 -7.11 -7.17
C GLU A 53 0.87 -7.15 -6.39
N PHE A 54 0.79 -6.49 -5.22
CA PHE A 54 -0.44 -6.40 -4.44
C PHE A 54 -1.54 -5.66 -5.18
N GLY A 55 -1.22 -4.54 -5.83
CA GLY A 55 -2.18 -3.82 -6.67
C GLY A 55 -2.74 -4.71 -7.79
N THR A 56 -1.89 -5.50 -8.43
CA THR A 56 -2.33 -6.47 -9.46
C THR A 56 -3.26 -7.54 -8.90
N GLU A 57 -2.98 -8.08 -7.71
CA GLU A 57 -3.85 -9.06 -7.06
C GLU A 57 -5.20 -8.46 -6.65
N LEU A 58 -5.20 -7.23 -6.12
CA LEU A 58 -6.42 -6.51 -5.71
C LEU A 58 -7.30 -6.15 -6.91
N ASP A 59 -6.71 -5.67 -8.02
CA ASP A 59 -7.45 -5.42 -9.27
C ASP A 59 -8.18 -6.69 -9.74
N ARG A 60 -7.48 -7.84 -9.74
CA ARG A 60 -8.08 -9.12 -10.13
C ARG A 60 -9.23 -9.53 -9.21
N GLU A 61 -9.06 -9.35 -7.90
CA GLU A 61 -10.09 -9.68 -6.91
C GLU A 61 -11.34 -8.80 -7.06
N ILE A 62 -11.15 -7.49 -7.26
CA ILE A 62 -12.25 -6.53 -7.53
C ILE A 62 -13.05 -6.96 -8.76
N ARG A 63 -12.35 -7.30 -9.87
CA ARG A 63 -13.00 -7.79 -11.09
C ARG A 63 -13.72 -9.12 -10.85
N ALA A 64 -13.14 -10.04 -10.09
CA ALA A 64 -13.74 -11.33 -9.78
C ALA A 64 -15.04 -11.19 -8.97
N LEU A 65 -15.13 -10.16 -8.11
CA LEU A 65 -16.34 -9.82 -7.37
C LEU A 65 -17.37 -9.01 -8.19
N GLY A 66 -17.06 -8.76 -9.47
CA GLY A 66 -17.92 -8.03 -10.41
C GLY A 66 -17.89 -6.52 -10.24
N GLY A 67 -16.87 -5.98 -9.56
CA GLY A 67 -16.59 -4.55 -9.50
C GLY A 67 -15.69 -4.09 -10.65
N GLU A 68 -15.62 -2.78 -10.82
CA GLU A 68 -14.63 -2.15 -11.68
C GLU A 68 -13.50 -1.61 -10.78
N PRO A 69 -12.24 -2.02 -11.01
CA PRO A 69 -11.10 -1.37 -10.38
C PRO A 69 -11.13 0.09 -10.77
N ASP A 70 -11.05 0.97 -9.77
CA ASP A 70 -11.11 2.41 -9.99
C ASP A 70 -9.79 2.86 -10.63
N GLY A 71 -9.74 2.71 -11.95
CA GLY A 71 -8.57 2.81 -12.81
C GLY A 71 -8.14 4.26 -13.10
N GLY A 72 -8.27 5.15 -12.12
CA GLY A 72 -7.53 6.41 -12.14
C GLY A 72 -8.26 7.67 -12.62
N THR A 73 -9.57 7.83 -12.41
CA THR A 73 -10.23 9.14 -12.61
C THR A 73 -10.62 9.85 -11.32
N SER A 74 -11.25 9.16 -10.35
CA SER A 74 -11.55 9.78 -9.04
C SER A 74 -10.46 9.48 -8.01
N VAL A 75 -9.96 8.23 -7.99
CA VAL A 75 -8.80 7.80 -7.20
C VAL A 75 -7.51 8.49 -7.62
N ALA A 76 -7.27 8.74 -8.91
CA ALA A 76 -6.06 9.42 -9.34
C ALA A 76 -5.93 10.85 -8.80
N ALA A 77 -7.04 11.54 -8.50
CA ALA A 77 -6.96 12.89 -7.96
C ALA A 77 -6.40 12.90 -6.52
N ASP A 78 -6.74 11.88 -5.73
CA ASP A 78 -6.25 11.72 -4.36
C ASP A 78 -4.87 11.04 -4.33
N LEU A 79 -4.64 10.05 -5.19
CA LEU A 79 -3.32 9.46 -5.47
C LEU A 79 -2.31 10.56 -5.88
N HIS A 80 -2.70 11.45 -6.80
CA HIS A 80 -1.83 12.53 -7.27
C HIS A 80 -1.49 13.53 -6.16
N ARG A 81 -2.41 13.78 -5.22
CA ARG A 81 -2.14 14.62 -4.04
C ARG A 81 -1.24 13.93 -3.02
N ALA A 82 -1.47 12.64 -2.76
CA ALA A 82 -0.61 11.84 -1.90
C ALA A 82 0.83 11.79 -2.45
N TRP A 83 0.97 11.57 -3.76
CA TRP A 83 2.25 11.61 -4.47
C TRP A 83 2.96 12.96 -4.40
N ILE A 84 2.24 14.07 -4.57
CA ILE A 84 2.81 15.42 -4.41
C ILE A 84 3.33 15.63 -2.98
N ASN A 85 2.57 15.20 -1.97
CA ASN A 85 3.00 15.30 -0.57
C ASN A 85 4.26 14.44 -0.32
N LEU A 86 4.29 13.20 -0.81
CA LEU A 86 5.46 12.32 -0.73
C LEU A 86 6.71 12.99 -1.35
N LYS A 87 6.61 13.56 -2.56
CA LYS A 87 7.73 14.28 -3.19
C LYS A 87 8.27 15.44 -2.35
N SER A 88 7.40 16.16 -1.64
CA SER A 88 7.82 17.29 -0.80
C SER A 88 8.63 16.84 0.42
N VAL A 89 8.41 15.62 0.92
CA VAL A 89 9.14 15.05 2.06
C VAL A 89 10.51 14.51 1.62
N PHE A 90 10.58 13.87 0.44
CA PHE A 90 11.82 13.29 -0.08
C PHE A 90 12.85 14.31 -0.57
N SER A 91 12.54 15.62 -0.64
CA SER A 91 13.49 16.65 -1.07
C SER A 91 14.60 16.95 -0.06
N SER A 92 14.54 16.41 1.16
CA SER A 92 15.52 16.68 2.23
C SER A 92 16.82 15.86 2.10
N ASN A 93 16.87 14.85 1.21
CA ASN A 93 18.03 13.99 0.99
C ASN A 93 18.56 13.31 2.27
N ASP A 94 17.65 13.04 3.22
CA ASP A 94 17.91 12.38 4.50
C ASP A 94 17.32 10.96 4.47
N ASP A 95 18.20 9.96 4.49
CA ASP A 95 17.82 8.53 4.50
C ASP A 95 16.93 8.20 5.71
N LYS A 96 17.15 8.86 6.85
CA LYS A 96 16.34 8.63 8.05
C LYS A 96 14.92 9.15 7.86
N ALA A 97 14.78 10.38 7.37
CA ALA A 97 13.46 10.96 7.08
C ALA A 97 12.71 10.14 6.02
N THR A 98 13.42 9.63 5.01
CA THR A 98 12.90 8.74 3.96
C THR A 98 12.34 7.44 4.57
N VAL A 99 13.10 6.81 5.48
CA VAL A 99 12.66 5.59 6.17
C VAL A 99 11.45 5.86 7.08
N GLU A 100 11.48 6.95 7.86
CA GLU A 100 10.37 7.33 8.75
C GLU A 100 9.07 7.55 7.97
N GLU A 101 9.15 8.17 6.79
CA GLU A 101 7.99 8.39 5.93
C GLU A 101 7.45 7.07 5.33
N CYS A 102 8.34 6.17 4.89
CA CYS A 102 7.94 4.84 4.43
C CYS A 102 7.26 4.05 5.56
N GLN A 103 7.78 4.14 6.79
CA GLN A 103 7.17 3.50 7.96
C GLN A 103 5.79 4.07 8.30
N ARG A 104 5.62 5.39 8.16
CA ARG A 104 4.31 6.05 8.34
C ARG A 104 3.30 5.55 7.31
N GLY A 105 3.70 5.47 6.04
CA GLY A 105 2.88 4.91 4.96
C GLY A 105 2.50 3.45 5.20
N ASP A 106 3.46 2.60 5.57
CA ASP A 106 3.19 1.19 5.90
C ASP A 106 2.21 1.04 7.08
N LYS A 107 2.30 1.91 8.10
CA LYS A 107 1.37 1.90 9.23
C LYS A 107 -0.05 2.25 8.77
N GLU A 108 -0.21 3.27 7.95
CA GLU A 108 -1.51 3.67 7.39
C GLU A 108 -2.12 2.57 6.52
N ALA A 109 -1.28 1.88 5.74
CA ALA A 109 -1.69 0.70 4.99
C ALA A 109 -2.19 -0.40 5.93
N LEU A 110 -1.40 -0.79 6.95
CA LEU A 110 -1.77 -1.83 7.92
C LEU A 110 -3.10 -1.53 8.63
N ASP A 111 -3.32 -0.28 9.04
CA ASP A 111 -4.57 0.15 9.66
C ASP A 111 -5.75 0.00 8.70
N THR A 112 -5.55 0.33 7.41
CA THR A 112 -6.58 0.11 6.38
C THR A 112 -6.86 -1.37 6.16
N TYR A 113 -5.83 -2.22 6.03
CA TYR A 113 -6.02 -3.68 5.93
C TYR A 113 -6.77 -4.23 7.15
N ASN A 114 -6.44 -3.77 8.36
CA ASN A 114 -7.13 -4.19 9.59
C ASN A 114 -8.62 -3.83 9.54
N ASN A 115 -8.96 -2.62 9.10
CA ASN A 115 -10.35 -2.18 9.00
C ASN A 115 -11.13 -3.04 8.00
N VAL A 116 -10.59 -3.29 6.81
CA VAL A 116 -11.25 -4.15 5.81
C VAL A 116 -11.41 -5.58 6.34
N LEU A 117 -10.40 -6.12 7.04
CA LEU A 117 -10.46 -7.46 7.62
C LEU A 117 -11.48 -7.61 8.75
N GLN A 118 -12.00 -6.53 9.32
CA GLN A 118 -13.09 -6.58 10.32
C GLN A 118 -14.45 -6.88 9.68
N GLU A 119 -14.61 -6.69 8.37
CA GLU A 119 -15.85 -7.02 7.67
C GLU A 119 -16.15 -8.51 7.77
N THR A 120 -17.37 -8.88 8.18
CA THR A 120 -17.75 -10.28 8.38
C THR A 120 -18.06 -11.00 7.08
N ASP A 121 -18.44 -10.25 6.05
CA ASP A 121 -19.03 -10.79 4.81
C ASP A 121 -18.01 -10.93 3.67
N LEU A 122 -16.71 -10.79 3.99
CA LEU A 122 -15.61 -11.09 3.07
C LEU A 122 -15.60 -12.58 2.70
N ALA A 123 -15.53 -12.86 1.40
CA ALA A 123 -15.26 -14.21 0.92
C ALA A 123 -13.91 -14.71 1.48
N ALA A 124 -13.82 -16.01 1.76
CA ALA A 124 -12.65 -16.61 2.38
C ALA A 124 -11.37 -16.37 1.56
N SER A 125 -11.45 -16.45 0.23
CA SER A 125 -10.32 -16.18 -0.68
C SER A 125 -9.84 -14.73 -0.58
N THR A 126 -10.77 -13.76 -0.53
CA THR A 126 -10.46 -12.34 -0.35
C THR A 126 -9.78 -12.13 0.99
N ARG A 127 -10.32 -12.71 2.07
CA ARG A 127 -9.72 -12.60 3.40
C ARG A 127 -8.31 -13.17 3.45
N GLU A 128 -8.08 -14.34 2.84
CA GLU A 128 -6.75 -14.96 2.76
C GLU A 128 -5.75 -14.08 1.99
N LEU A 129 -6.17 -13.52 0.85
CA LEU A 129 -5.38 -12.57 0.07
C LEU A 129 -4.95 -11.39 0.95
N LEU A 130 -5.91 -10.72 1.60
CA LEU A 130 -5.66 -9.55 2.43
C LEU A 130 -4.77 -9.86 3.63
N LEU A 131 -4.94 -11.02 4.27
CA LEU A 131 -4.09 -11.45 5.38
C LEU A 131 -2.63 -11.67 4.94
N ARG A 132 -2.40 -12.28 3.77
CA ARG A 132 -1.04 -12.46 3.24
C ARG A 132 -0.37 -11.12 2.96
N GLN A 133 -1.07 -10.21 2.29
CA GLN A 133 -0.54 -8.89 1.97
C GLN A 133 -0.24 -8.09 3.24
N LYS A 134 -1.17 -8.05 4.19
CA LYS A 134 -0.96 -7.43 5.51
C LYS A 134 0.28 -7.99 6.22
N GLN A 135 0.45 -9.32 6.28
CA GLN A 135 1.60 -9.94 6.94
C GLN A 135 2.92 -9.57 6.28
N ALA A 136 2.93 -9.45 4.95
CA ALA A 136 4.11 -9.01 4.22
C ALA A 136 4.46 -7.54 4.50
N ILE A 137 3.46 -6.65 4.57
CA ILE A 137 3.65 -5.24 4.98
C ILE A 137 4.22 -5.16 6.40
N ASP A 138 3.65 -5.90 7.35
CA ASP A 138 4.11 -5.91 8.75
C ASP A 138 5.58 -6.38 8.87
N THR A 139 5.95 -7.37 8.08
CA THR A 139 7.33 -7.87 8.00
C THR A 139 8.28 -6.83 7.40
N ALA A 140 7.83 -6.10 6.38
CA ALA A 140 8.58 -5.01 5.75
C ALA A 140 8.78 -3.85 6.73
N HIS A 141 7.72 -3.39 7.39
CA HIS A 141 7.72 -2.35 8.41
C HIS A 141 8.72 -2.66 9.54
N SER A 142 8.70 -3.90 10.04
CA SER A 142 9.64 -4.38 11.06
C SER A 142 11.08 -4.43 10.57
N SER A 143 11.30 -4.76 9.29
CA SER A 143 12.64 -4.81 8.68
C SER A 143 13.22 -3.41 8.47
N MET A 144 12.41 -2.45 8.02
CA MET A 144 12.79 -1.05 7.94
C MET A 144 13.14 -0.47 9.32
N ALA A 145 12.36 -0.81 10.35
CA ALA A 145 12.63 -0.35 11.72
C ALA A 145 14.02 -0.79 12.21
N ARG A 146 14.42 -2.02 11.89
CA ARG A 146 15.77 -2.52 12.24
C ARG A 146 16.87 -1.80 11.48
N LEU A 147 16.70 -1.56 10.17
CA LEU A 147 17.69 -0.87 9.35
C LEU A 147 17.84 0.60 9.76
N ALA A 148 16.75 1.27 10.15
CA ALA A 148 16.76 2.65 10.67
C ALA A 148 17.62 2.82 11.93
N MET A 149 17.83 1.76 12.73
CA MET A 149 18.70 1.80 13.91
C MET A 149 20.19 1.67 13.59
N THR A 150 20.52 1.31 12.34
CA THR A 150 21.88 1.00 11.90
C THR A 150 22.47 2.03 10.93
N VAL A 151 21.65 2.94 10.41
CA VAL A 151 22.03 4.10 9.59
C VAL A 151 22.06 5.38 10.43
#